data_AF-A0A2D4IQR4-F1
#
_entry.id   AF-A0A2D4IQR4-F1
#
_cell.length_a   1.000
_cell.length_b   1.000
_cell.length_c   1.000
_cell.angle_alpha   90.00
_cell.angle_beta   90.00
_cell.angle_gamma   90.00
#
_symmetry.space_group_name_H-M   'P 1'
#
loop_
_entity.id
_entity.type
_entity.pdbx_description
1 polymer ?
#
loop_
_entity_poly.entity_id
_entity_poly.type
_entity_poly.pdbx_seq_one_letter_code
_entity_poly.pdbx_strand_id
1 'polypeptide(L)'
;FLYDKIARIREGFNFNEEGPAEVARTGLETVIWAEFDPVTLEDVDRLLGGLRATTCVLDPCPSWMVLAAREVTRGWIQSIVNASLGEGVFPAALKEAVVRPLLK
;
A
#
# COMPACT_ATOMS: atom_id res chain seq x y z
N PHE A 1 -12.02 -24.13 -16.08
CA PHE A 1 -12.45 -22.79 -15.67
C PHE A 1 -11.29 -21.87 -15.25
N LEU A 2 -10.59 -22.13 -14.14
CA LEU A 2 -9.46 -21.27 -13.73
C LEU A 2 -8.25 -21.38 -14.68
N TYR A 3 -7.91 -22.60 -15.10
CA TYR A 3 -6.82 -22.84 -16.05
C TYR A 3 -7.06 -22.16 -17.42
N ASP A 4 -8.29 -22.22 -17.94
CA ASP A 4 -8.66 -21.54 -19.19
C ASP A 4 -8.53 -20.02 -19.08
N LYS A 5 -8.84 -19.46 -17.90
CA LYS A 5 -8.72 -18.03 -17.63
C LYS A 5 -7.26 -17.59 -17.59
N ILE A 6 -6.39 -18.40 -16.98
CA ILE A 6 -4.93 -18.17 -16.97
C ILE A 6 -4.36 -18.28 -18.38
N ALA A 7 -4.81 -19.26 -19.18
CA ALA A 7 -4.37 -19.43 -20.57
C ALA A 7 -4.72 -18.22 -21.44
N ARG A 8 -5.97 -17.71 -21.35
CA ARG A 8 -6.41 -16.52 -22.09
C ARG A 8 -5.64 -15.25 -21.73
N ILE A 9 -5.27 -15.08 -20.45
CA ILE A 9 -4.44 -13.95 -20.04
C ILE A 9 -3.06 -14.06 -20.69
N ARG A 10 -2.43 -15.25 -20.65
CA ARG A 10 -1.11 -15.47 -21.26
C ARG A 10 -1.11 -15.25 -22.77
N GLU A 11 -2.16 -15.69 -23.47
CA GLU A 11 -2.32 -15.44 -24.92
C GLU A 11 -2.51 -13.96 -25.25
N GLY A 12 -3.17 -13.19 -24.37
CA GLY A 12 -3.35 -11.75 -24.52
C GLY A 12 -2.11 -10.91 -24.19
N PHE A 13 -1.07 -11.52 -23.61
CA PHE A 13 0.17 -10.86 -23.18
C PHE A 13 1.32 -11.00 -24.21
N ASN A 14 1.01 -11.16 -25.50
CA ASN A 14 2.00 -11.02 -26.57
C ASN A 14 2.48 -9.57 -26.65
N PHE A 15 3.58 -9.25 -25.97
CA PHE A 15 4.39 -8.08 -26.26
C PHE A 15 5.06 -8.28 -27.62
N ASN A 16 4.39 -7.89 -28.69
CA ASN A 16 5.08 -7.63 -29.95
C ASN A 16 5.84 -6.30 -29.76
N GLU A 17 7.14 -6.37 -29.43
CA GLU A 17 8.06 -5.21 -29.38
C GLU A 17 8.39 -4.64 -30.78
N GLU A 18 7.48 -4.70 -31.74
CA GLU A 18 7.64 -4.06 -33.05
C GLU A 18 6.49 -3.07 -33.28
N GLY A 19 6.48 -2.03 -32.45
CA GLY A 19 5.82 -0.77 -32.80
C GLY A 19 6.70 0.04 -33.76
N PRO A 20 6.11 0.84 -34.68
CA PRO A 20 6.87 1.64 -35.64
C PRO A 20 7.87 2.54 -34.90
N ALA A 21 9.11 2.50 -35.39
CA ALA A 21 10.27 3.22 -34.86
C ALA A 21 10.15 4.75 -35.06
N GLU A 22 9.10 5.38 -34.57
CA GLU A 22 8.95 6.84 -34.57
C GLU A 22 7.81 7.30 -33.65
N VAL A 23 7.84 6.88 -32.38
CA VAL A 23 7.10 7.60 -31.34
C VAL A 23 8.15 8.31 -30.51
N ALA A 24 8.05 9.64 -30.52
CA ALA A 24 8.94 10.57 -29.87
C ALA A 24 9.54 9.99 -28.58
N ARG A 25 10.88 9.96 -28.52
CA ARG A 25 11.61 9.85 -27.26
C ARG A 25 11.33 11.11 -26.44
N THR A 26 10.11 11.23 -25.90
CA THR A 26 9.90 11.99 -24.68
C THR A 26 10.82 11.33 -23.68
N GLY A 27 11.92 12.00 -23.34
CA GLY A 27 12.90 11.48 -22.40
C GLY A 27 12.13 10.93 -21.22
N LEU A 28 12.31 9.64 -20.95
CA LEU A 28 11.90 9.07 -19.68
C LEU A 28 12.82 9.71 -18.66
N GLU A 29 12.47 10.92 -18.21
CA GLU A 29 13.09 11.50 -17.03
C GLU A 29 12.86 10.49 -15.93
N THR A 30 13.94 9.82 -15.55
CA THR A 30 13.92 8.86 -14.48
C THR A 30 13.78 9.71 -13.22
N VAL A 31 12.55 9.86 -12.74
CA VAL A 31 12.28 10.62 -11.53
C VAL A 31 12.81 9.82 -10.35
N ILE A 32 14.01 10.19 -9.88
CA ILE A 32 14.60 9.62 -8.67
C ILE A 32 14.03 10.41 -7.50
N TRP A 33 13.13 9.79 -6.74
CA TRP A 33 12.68 10.34 -5.46
C TRP A 33 13.74 10.06 -4.39
N ALA A 34 14.37 11.12 -3.88
CA ALA A 34 15.40 11.03 -2.85
C ALA A 34 14.81 10.94 -1.44
N GLU A 35 13.65 11.57 -1.22
CA GLU A 35 12.99 11.64 0.08
C GLU A 35 11.47 11.69 -0.07
N PHE A 36 10.77 11.39 1.03
CA PHE A 36 9.34 11.55 1.15
C PHE A 36 9.03 12.78 1.97
N ASP A 37 7.96 13.49 1.61
CA ASP A 37 7.40 14.53 2.47
C ASP A 37 6.96 13.89 3.80
N PRO A 38 7.34 14.49 4.95
CA PRO A 38 6.94 13.97 6.25
C PRO A 38 5.42 13.99 6.41
N VAL A 39 4.86 12.88 6.89
CA VAL A 39 3.45 12.79 7.26
C VAL A 39 3.20 13.67 8.49
N THR A 40 2.17 14.51 8.44
CA THR A 40 1.75 15.39 9.54
C THR A 40 0.80 14.69 10.51
N LEU A 41 0.52 15.30 11.67
CA LEU A 41 -0.49 14.76 12.58
C LEU A 41 -1.89 14.88 11.98
N GLU A 42 -2.16 15.96 11.25
CA GLU A 42 -3.41 16.19 10.53
C GLU A 42 -3.66 15.13 9.47
N ASP A 43 -2.62 14.67 8.77
CA ASP A 43 -2.70 13.56 7.83
C ASP A 43 -3.13 12.26 8.52
N VAL A 44 -2.53 11.96 9.67
CA VAL A 44 -2.88 10.79 10.47
C VAL A 44 -4.32 10.91 10.98
N ASP A 45 -4.72 12.05 11.52
CA ASP A 45 -6.08 12.27 12.02
C ASP A 45 -7.13 12.12 10.91
N ARG A 46 -6.84 12.68 9.72
CA ARG A 46 -7.68 12.52 8.53
C ARG A 46 -7.80 11.05 8.11
N LEU A 47 -6.70 10.30 8.13
CA LEU A 47 -6.70 8.87 7.81
C LEU A 47 -7.53 8.08 8.84
N LEU A 48 -7.24 8.25 10.13
CA LEU A 48 -7.94 7.55 11.21
C LEU A 48 -9.44 7.84 11.20
N GLY A 49 -9.85 9.08 10.89
CA GLY A 49 -11.26 9.46 10.78
C GLY A 49 -12.02 8.77 9.64
N GLY A 50 -11.32 8.32 8.60
CA GLY A 50 -11.92 7.60 7.46
C GLY A 50 -11.86 6.08 7.57
N LEU A 51 -11.15 5.52 8.56
CA LEU A 51 -10.95 4.09 8.67
C LEU A 51 -12.20 3.37 9.18
N ARG A 52 -12.46 2.19 8.59
CA ARG A 52 -13.34 1.20 9.22
C ARG A 52 -12.55 0.48 10.29
N ALA A 53 -13.18 0.22 11.44
CA ALA A 53 -12.59 -0.52 12.55
C ALA A 53 -12.51 -2.03 12.27
N THR A 54 -11.99 -2.43 11.11
CA THR A 54 -11.73 -3.84 10.77
C THR A 54 -10.47 -4.31 11.47
N THR A 55 -10.53 -5.50 12.07
CA THR A 55 -9.38 -6.10 12.75
C THR A 55 -9.18 -7.54 12.28
N CYS A 56 -7.94 -8.00 12.28
CA CYS A 56 -7.55 -9.38 12.02
C CYS A 56 -6.85 -10.00 13.23
N VAL A 57 -6.71 -11.33 13.23
CA VAL A 57 -6.10 -12.08 14.34
C VAL A 57 -4.62 -11.79 14.54
N LEU A 58 -3.93 -11.23 13.54
CA LEU A 58 -2.53 -10.83 13.64
C LEU A 58 -2.36 -9.39 14.15
N ASP A 59 -3.45 -8.63 14.31
CA ASP A 59 -3.32 -7.26 14.79
C ASP A 59 -2.86 -7.27 16.26
N PRO A 60 -1.86 -6.44 16.62
CA PRO A 60 -1.38 -6.36 18.00
C PRO A 60 -2.45 -5.82 18.95
N CYS A 61 -3.44 -5.11 18.43
CA CYS A 61 -4.62 -4.71 19.19
C CYS A 61 -5.82 -4.48 18.25
N PRO A 62 -7.06 -4.58 18.76
CA PRO A 62 -8.24 -4.32 17.95
C PRO A 62 -8.28 -2.89 17.40
N SER A 63 -8.55 -2.75 16.11
CA SER A 63 -8.60 -1.44 15.42
C SER A 63 -9.57 -0.44 16.05
N TRP A 64 -10.69 -0.89 16.62
CA TRP A 64 -11.63 0.00 17.32
C TRP A 64 -10.99 0.70 18.52
N MET A 65 -10.04 0.03 19.19
CA MET A 65 -9.36 0.56 20.36
C MET A 65 -8.32 1.60 19.96
N VAL A 66 -7.63 1.39 18.83
CA VAL A 66 -6.73 2.41 18.23
C VAL A 66 -7.53 3.67 17.89
N LEU A 67 -8.70 3.52 17.27
CA LEU A 67 -9.55 4.65 16.91
C LEU A 67 -10.12 5.37 18.14
N ALA A 68 -10.49 4.62 19.19
CA ALA A 68 -10.97 5.19 20.44
C ALA A 68 -9.87 5.97 21.19
N ALA A 69 -8.62 5.49 21.11
CA ALA A 69 -7.45 6.11 21.73
C ALA A 69 -6.66 7.03 20.78
N ARG A 70 -7.28 7.52 19.69
CA ARG A 70 -6.59 8.24 18.61
C ARG A 70 -5.70 9.38 19.08
N GLU A 71 -6.13 10.13 20.09
CA GLU A 71 -5.40 11.30 20.60
C GLU A 71 -4.03 10.90 21.18
N VAL A 72 -3.94 9.68 21.70
CA VAL A 72 -2.71 9.09 22.24
C VAL A 72 -1.94 8.35 21.14
N THR A 73 -2.62 7.63 20.26
CA THR A 73 -1.96 6.76 19.26
C THR A 73 -1.47 7.52 18.03
N ARG A 74 -2.06 8.68 17.68
CA ARG A 74 -1.74 9.41 16.43
C ARG A 74 -0.27 9.77 16.30
N GLY A 75 0.37 10.21 17.39
CA GLY A 75 1.80 10.56 17.37
C GLY A 75 2.68 9.34 17.12
N TRP A 76 2.33 8.20 17.71
CA TRP A 76 3.09 6.96 17.56
C TRP A 76 2.97 6.42 16.13
N ILE A 77 1.76 6.46 15.57
CA ILE A 77 1.50 6.08 14.18
C ILE A 77 2.29 6.99 13.23
N GLN A 78 2.27 8.31 13.44
CA GLN A 78 3.06 9.26 12.67
C GLN A 78 4.56 8.92 12.71
N SER A 79 5.12 8.68 13.90
CA SER A 79 6.54 8.32 14.05
C SER A 79 6.89 7.04 13.32
N ILE A 80 6.06 5.98 13.43
CA ILE A 80 6.30 4.72 12.73
C ILE A 80 6.28 4.90 11.22
N VAL A 81 5.32 5.66 10.70
CA VAL A 81 5.18 5.92 9.26
C VAL A 81 6.37 6.72 8.73
N ASN A 82 6.73 7.82 9.39
CA ASN A 82 7.85 8.66 8.95
C ASN A 82 9.20 7.95 9.06
N ALA A 83 9.42 7.16 10.12
CA ALA A 83 10.61 6.31 10.22
C ALA A 83 10.65 5.28 9.08
N SER A 84 9.51 4.65 8.76
CA SER A 84 9.43 3.66 7.67
C SER A 84 9.72 4.30 6.30
N LEU A 85 9.21 5.50 6.04
CA LEU A 85 9.45 6.23 4.79
C LEU A 85 10.91 6.70 4.68
N GLY A 86 11.50 7.19 5.77
CA GLY A 86 12.87 7.69 5.77
C GLY A 86 13.94 6.59 5.73
N GLU A 87 13.72 5.48 6.44
CA GLU A 87 14.67 4.37 6.52
C GLU A 87 14.45 3.32 5.41
N GLY A 88 13.29 3.33 4.75
CA GLY A 88 12.89 2.28 3.82
C GLY A 88 12.62 0.94 4.50
N VAL A 89 12.47 0.92 5.84
CA VAL A 89 12.26 -0.28 6.64
C VAL A 89 10.87 -0.28 7.24
N PHE A 90 10.06 -1.27 6.86
CA PHE A 90 8.74 -1.46 7.45
C PHE A 90 8.77 -2.59 8.51
N PRO A 91 8.09 -2.43 9.67
CA PRO A 91 8.04 -3.46 10.71
C PRO A 91 7.48 -4.79 10.19
N ALA A 92 8.17 -5.90 10.49
CA ALA A 92 7.78 -7.23 10.00
C ALA A 92 6.34 -7.62 10.42
N ALA A 93 5.96 -7.31 11.65
CA ALA A 93 4.62 -7.58 12.17
C ALA A 93 3.49 -6.89 11.40
N LEU A 94 3.78 -5.83 10.64
CA LEU A 94 2.80 -5.09 9.85
C LEU A 94 2.79 -5.49 8.37
N LYS A 95 3.70 -6.36 7.92
CA LYS A 95 3.79 -6.83 6.52
C LYS A 95 2.78 -7.94 6.19
N GLU A 96 2.20 -8.56 7.21
CA GLU A 96 1.33 -9.72 7.07
C GLU A 96 -0.12 -9.32 7.38
N ALA A 97 -1.05 -9.93 6.63
CA ALA A 97 -2.48 -9.75 6.85
C ALA A 97 -3.21 -11.07 6.62
N VAL A 98 -4.24 -11.33 7.42
CA VAL A 98 -5.10 -12.53 7.25
C VAL A 98 -6.28 -12.18 6.37
N VAL A 99 -6.32 -12.77 5.18
CA VAL A 99 -7.44 -12.63 4.25
C VAL A 99 -8.36 -13.84 4.37
N ARG A 100 -9.65 -13.60 4.62
CA ARG A 100 -10.70 -14.64 4.62
C ARG A 100 -11.64 -14.43 3.44
N PRO A 101 -11.38 -15.08 2.29
CA PRO A 101 -12.25 -14.93 1.13
C PRO A 101 -13.65 -15.49 1.43
N LEU A 102 -14.69 -14.72 1.08
CA LEU A 102 -16.06 -15.20 1.10
C LEU A 102 -16.36 -15.85 -0.25
N LEU A 103 -16.52 -17.16 -0.27
CA LEU A 103 -17.05 -17.86 -1.44
C LEU A 103 -18.56 -17.58 -1.51
N LYS A 104 -19.01 -17.04 -2.65
CA LYS A 104 -20.41 -16.86 -3.01
C LYS A 104 -20.74 -17.74 -4.21
#